data_AF-A0A1J5J134-F1
#
_entry.id   AF-A0A1J5J134-F1
#
_cell.length_a   1.000
_cell.length_b   1.000
_cell.length_c   1.000
_cell.angle_alpha   90.00
_cell.angle_beta   90.00
_cell.angle_gamma   90.00
#
_symmetry.space_group_name_H-M   'P 1'
#
loop_
_entity.id
_entity.type
_entity.pdbx_description
1 polymer ?
#
loop_
_entity_poly.entity_id
_entity_poly.type
_entity_poly.pdbx_seq_one_letter_code
_entity_poly.pdbx_strand_id
1 'polypeptide(L)'
;MDILLSPPVTFAFFSLVGIALYGFGRLLAPPFTPTTEKITSYAGGENIQNQRAPFSYQDFFRTALFYTVMEVGAFVIATIPTGQSALWAIVYLVVISVSVATLTFKYD
;
A
#
# COMPACT_ATOMS: atom_id res chain seq x y z
N MET A 1 16.25 -15.53 -23.10
CA MET A 1 15.92 -14.09 -23.21
C MET A 1 14.87 -13.67 -22.17
N ASP A 2 14.56 -14.51 -21.16
CA ASP A 2 13.48 -14.25 -20.18
C ASP A 2 13.98 -13.75 -18.81
N ILE A 3 15.30 -13.62 -18.63
CA ILE A 3 15.89 -13.21 -17.34
C ILE A 3 15.40 -11.81 -16.93
N LEU A 4 15.21 -10.92 -17.90
CA LEU A 4 14.73 -9.56 -17.68
C LEU A 4 13.26 -9.51 -17.23
N LEU A 5 12.46 -10.52 -17.60
CA LEU A 5 11.05 -10.67 -17.21
C LEU A 5 10.89 -11.42 -15.88
N SER A 6 11.98 -11.94 -15.30
CA SER A 6 11.89 -12.58 -13.99
C SER A 6 11.52 -11.52 -12.93
N PRO A 7 10.58 -11.81 -12.01
CA PRO A 7 10.13 -10.84 -11.01
C PRO A 7 11.27 -10.20 -10.19
N PRO A 8 12.28 -10.95 -9.71
CA PRO A 8 13.38 -10.36 -8.94
C PRO A 8 14.23 -9.38 -9.75
N VAL A 9 14.52 -9.72 -11.01
CA VAL A 9 15.35 -8.87 -11.90
C VAL A 9 14.58 -7.62 -12.31
N THR A 10 13.29 -7.77 -12.64
CA THR A 10 12.42 -6.64 -12.98
C THR A 10 12.33 -5.65 -11.82
N PHE A 11 12.08 -6.16 -10.61
CA PHE A 11 12.02 -5.35 -9.39
C PHE A 11 13.33 -4.60 -9.14
N ALA A 12 14.47 -5.30 -9.22
CA ALA A 12 15.78 -4.71 -9.01
C ALA A 12 16.07 -3.62 -10.05
N PHE A 13 15.78 -3.88 -11.33
CA PHE A 13 15.97 -2.94 -12.42
C PHE A 13 15.16 -1.66 -12.20
N PHE A 14 13.85 -1.75 -11.97
CA PHE A 14 13.01 -0.56 -11.78
C PHE A 14 13.33 0.19 -10.48
N SER A 15 13.75 -0.51 -9.43
CA SER A 15 14.25 0.14 -8.21
C SER A 15 15.50 0.97 -8.51
N LEU A 16 16.43 0.42 -9.29
CA LEU A 16 17.65 1.11 -9.71
C LEU A 16 17.32 2.33 -10.58
N VAL A 17 16.36 2.20 -11.51
CA VAL A 17 15.85 3.32 -12.30
C VAL A 17 15.29 4.42 -11.39
N GLY A 18 14.49 4.07 -10.38
CA GLY A 18 13.96 5.04 -9.41
C GLY A 18 15.05 5.78 -8.64
N ILE A 19 16.07 5.06 -8.18
CA ILE A 19 17.24 5.65 -7.51
C ILE A 19 18.02 6.56 -8.46
N ALA A 20 18.20 6.14 -9.72
CA ALA A 20 18.88 6.94 -10.73
C ALA A 20 18.12 8.24 -11.03
N LEU A 21 16.79 8.18 -11.14
CA LEU A 21 15.95 9.37 -11.33
C LEU A 21 16.01 10.31 -10.12
N TYR A 22 15.97 9.78 -8.90
CA TYR A 22 16.13 10.56 -7.68
C TYR A 22 17.51 11.24 -7.63
N GLY A 23 18.58 10.49 -7.93
CA GLY A 23 19.94 11.02 -7.99
C GLY A 23 20.11 12.08 -9.08
N PHE A 24 19.53 11.84 -10.26
CA PHE A 24 19.54 12.80 -11.37
C PHE A 24 18.80 14.09 -11.00
N GLY A 25 17.61 13.99 -10.40
CA GLY A 25 16.88 15.14 -9.89
C GLY A 25 17.68 15.93 -8.85
N ARG A 26 18.40 15.24 -7.97
CA ARG A 26 19.30 15.87 -6.99
C ARG A 26 20.50 16.57 -7.64
N LEU A 27 21.05 16.03 -8.73
CA LEU A 27 22.16 16.67 -9.46
C LEU A 27 21.72 17.95 -10.19
N LEU A 28 20.48 17.99 -10.67
CA LEU A 28 19.91 19.17 -11.33
C LEU A 28 19.46 20.26 -10.34
N ALA A 29 19.15 19.87 -9.10
CA ALA A 29 18.66 20.80 -8.09
C ALA A 29 19.78 21.72 -7.56
N PRO A 30 19.49 23.01 -7.31
CA PRO A 30 20.38 23.88 -6.56
C PRO A 30 20.68 23.33 -5.15
N PRO A 31 21.85 23.64 -4.56
CA PRO A 31 22.19 23.18 -3.21
C PRO A 31 21.14 23.63 -2.19
N PHE A 32 20.66 22.71 -1.37
CA PHE A 32 19.67 23.00 -0.34
C PHE A 32 20.31 23.74 0.83
N THR A 33 19.91 25.01 1.02
CA THR A 33 20.22 25.79 2.21
C THR A 33 19.01 25.75 3.16
N PRO A 34 19.07 25.00 4.28
CA PRO A 34 17.95 24.96 5.21
C PRO A 34 17.74 26.35 5.83
N THR A 35 16.53 26.88 5.68
CA THR A 35 16.04 28.03 6.44
C THR A 35 14.80 27.59 7.20
N THR A 36 14.49 28.22 8.33
CA THR A 36 13.31 27.87 9.15
C THR A 36 12.05 27.75 8.29
N GLU A 37 11.82 28.70 7.39
CA GLU A 37 10.64 28.71 6.49
C GLU A 37 10.65 27.63 5.39
N LYS A 38 11.81 27.08 5.01
CA LYS A 38 11.91 26.03 3.98
C LYS A 38 11.66 24.64 4.55
N ILE A 39 11.78 24.47 5.86
CA ILE A 39 11.63 23.18 6.56
C ILE A 39 10.32 23.10 7.35
N THR A 40 9.60 24.21 7.51
CA THR A 40 8.27 24.24 8.12
C THR A 40 7.23 23.68 7.16
N SER A 41 6.23 22.97 7.71
CA SER A 41 5.07 22.52 6.93
C SER A 41 4.35 23.72 6.31
N TYR A 42 3.89 23.60 5.07
CA TYR A 42 3.10 24.65 4.44
C TYR A 42 1.77 24.85 5.21
N ALA A 43 1.61 26.04 5.77
CA ALA A 43 0.46 26.43 6.58
C ALA A 43 -0.06 27.82 6.20
N GLY A 44 0.17 28.27 4.96
CA GLY A 44 -0.25 29.61 4.51
C GLY A 44 0.39 30.77 5.28
N GLY A 45 1.50 30.54 5.98
CA GLY A 45 2.15 31.52 6.85
C GLY A 45 1.68 31.48 8.31
N GLU A 46 0.74 30.59 8.66
CA GLU A 46 0.30 30.39 10.04
C GLU A 46 1.26 29.45 10.79
N ASN A 47 1.49 29.74 12.07
CA ASN A 47 2.22 28.83 12.95
C ASN A 47 1.26 27.77 13.49
N ILE A 48 0.96 26.78 12.65
CA ILE A 48 0.12 25.66 13.03
C ILE A 48 1.00 24.65 13.77
N GLN A 49 0.66 24.38 15.04
CA GLN A 49 1.26 23.27 15.76
C GLN A 49 0.99 22.00 14.98
N ASN A 50 2.04 21.24 14.66
CA ASN A 50 1.99 20.05 13.83
C ASN A 50 1.22 18.92 14.54
N GLN A 51 -0.09 19.08 14.66
CA GLN A 51 -1.00 18.12 15.23
C GLN A 51 -1.36 17.16 14.11
N ARG A 52 -1.00 15.89 14.29
CA ARG A 52 -1.50 14.83 13.40
C ARG A 52 -3.02 14.91 13.46
N ALA A 53 -3.67 15.16 12.32
CA ALA A 53 -5.11 15.04 12.25
C ALA A 53 -5.50 13.68 12.87
N PRO A 54 -6.42 13.64 13.85
CA PRO A 54 -6.89 12.37 14.38
C PRO A 54 -7.74 11.73 13.30
N PHE A 55 -7.10 11.11 12.31
CA PHE A 55 -7.79 10.19 11.43
C PHE A 55 -8.36 9.12 12.35
N SER A 56 -9.65 8.81 12.20
CA SER A 56 -10.28 7.77 13.01
C SER A 56 -9.50 6.47 12.81
N TYR A 57 -8.73 6.10 13.84
CA TYR A 57 -7.91 4.89 13.82
C TYR A 57 -8.77 3.68 13.46
N GLN A 58 -10.01 3.68 13.95
CA GLN A 58 -10.98 2.63 13.70
C GLN A 58 -11.35 2.53 12.22
N ASP A 59 -11.63 3.65 11.56
CA ASP A 59 -12.06 3.65 10.15
C ASP A 59 -10.91 3.30 9.20
N PHE A 60 -9.71 3.83 9.47
CA PHE A 60 -8.51 3.45 8.73
C PHE A 60 -8.20 1.95 8.89
N PHE A 61 -8.18 1.49 10.14
CA PHE A 61 -7.80 0.12 10.45
C PHE A 61 -8.80 -0.91 9.89
N ARG A 62 -10.10 -0.62 9.96
CA ARG A 62 -11.14 -1.46 9.32
C ARG A 62 -10.93 -1.55 7.81
N THR A 63 -10.65 -0.43 7.16
CA THR A 63 -10.41 -0.38 5.71
C THR A 63 -9.14 -1.13 5.33
N ALA A 64 -8.06 -0.96 6.09
CA ALA A 64 -6.79 -1.65 5.86
C ALA A 64 -6.92 -3.17 6.03
N LEU A 65 -7.60 -3.63 7.09
CA LEU A 65 -7.86 -5.06 7.31
C LEU A 65 -8.76 -5.65 6.23
N PHE A 66 -9.83 -4.94 5.85
CA PHE A 66 -10.68 -5.35 4.74
C PHE A 66 -9.86 -5.59 3.47
N TYR A 67 -9.04 -4.61 3.07
CA TYR A 67 -8.21 -4.70 1.88
C TYR A 67 -7.23 -5.88 1.96
N THR A 68 -6.55 -6.03 3.10
CA THR A 68 -5.57 -7.11 3.32
C THR A 68 -6.22 -8.50 3.22
N VAL A 69 -7.38 -8.70 3.85
CA VAL A 69 -8.10 -9.99 3.83
C VAL A 69 -8.59 -10.30 2.41
N MET A 70 -9.11 -9.29 1.70
CA MET A 70 -9.54 -9.45 0.30
C MET A 70 -8.38 -9.75 -0.63
N GLU A 71 -7.23 -9.10 -0.47
CA GLU A 71 -6.03 -9.32 -1.27
C GLU A 71 -5.49 -10.74 -1.08
N VAL A 72 -5.33 -11.19 0.17
CA VAL A 72 -4.94 -12.57 0.48
C VAL A 72 -5.96 -13.55 -0.09
N GLY A 73 -7.26 -13.25 0.05
CA GLY A 73 -8.34 -14.04 -0.52
C GLY A 73 -8.21 -14.23 -2.03
N ALA A 74 -7.99 -13.13 -2.76
CA ALA A 74 -7.79 -13.15 -4.21
C ALA A 74 -6.53 -13.95 -4.61
N PHE A 75 -5.43 -13.80 -3.87
CA PHE A 75 -4.19 -14.53 -4.14
C PHE A 75 -4.34 -16.04 -3.94
N VAL A 76 -5.03 -16.46 -2.87
CA VAL A 76 -5.34 -17.88 -2.63
C VAL A 76 -6.19 -18.45 -3.75
N ILE A 77 -7.25 -17.74 -4.18
CA ILE A 77 -8.11 -18.22 -5.27
C ILE A 77 -7.37 -18.29 -6.61
N ALA A 78 -6.51 -17.32 -6.90
CA ALA A 78 -5.71 -17.30 -8.12
C ALA A 78 -4.68 -18.45 -8.19
N THR A 79 -4.26 -19.00 -7.05
CA THR A 79 -3.22 -20.04 -6.97
C THR A 79 -3.78 -21.45 -6.77
N ILE A 80 -5.07 -21.62 -6.47
CA ILE A 80 -5.70 -22.93 -6.34
C ILE A 80 -5.76 -23.63 -7.72
N PRO A 81 -5.28 -24.88 -7.86
CA PRO A 81 -5.39 -25.63 -9.10
C PRO A 81 -6.86 -25.91 -9.43
N THR A 82 -7.20 -25.91 -10.72
CA THR A 82 -8.55 -26.22 -11.21
C THR A 82 -8.87 -27.71 -11.04
N GLY A 83 -10.13 -28.05 -10.76
CA GLY A 83 -10.61 -29.43 -10.67
C GLY A 83 -11.21 -29.75 -9.29
N GLN A 84 -10.79 -30.85 -8.67
CA GLN A 84 -11.36 -31.37 -7.42
C GLN A 84 -11.29 -30.39 -6.23
N SER A 85 -10.36 -29.43 -6.26
CA SER A 85 -10.17 -28.37 -5.26
C SER A 85 -11.15 -27.20 -5.38
N ALA A 86 -11.97 -27.13 -6.43
CA ALA A 86 -12.91 -26.02 -6.63
C ALA A 86 -13.93 -25.88 -5.49
N LEU A 87 -14.37 -27.01 -4.89
CA LEU A 87 -15.27 -26.99 -3.73
C LEU A 87 -14.61 -26.32 -2.50
N TRP A 88 -13.32 -26.58 -2.27
CA TRP A 88 -12.57 -25.94 -1.18
C TRP A 88 -12.37 -24.45 -1.41
N ALA A 89 -12.19 -24.03 -2.66
CA ALA A 89 -12.14 -22.61 -3.02
C ALA A 89 -13.46 -21.89 -2.69
N ILE A 90 -14.61 -22.53 -2.96
CA ILE A 90 -15.93 -21.98 -2.61
C ILE A 90 -16.08 -21.87 -1.08
N VAL A 91 -15.73 -22.92 -0.33
CA VAL A 91 -15.79 -22.88 1.15
C VAL A 91 -14.92 -21.76 1.70
N TYR A 92 -13.70 -21.61 1.17
CA TYR A 92 -12.79 -20.52 1.54
C TYR A 92 -13.39 -19.13 1.26
N LEU A 93 -14.00 -18.93 0.08
CA LEU A 93 -14.68 -17.67 -0.25
C LEU A 93 -15.83 -17.34 0.69
N VAL A 94 -16.60 -18.35 1.13
CA VAL A 94 -17.67 -18.15 2.11
C VAL A 94 -17.08 -17.67 3.44
N VAL A 95 -16.01 -18.30 3.92
CA VAL A 95 -15.34 -17.89 5.17
C VAL A 95 -14.81 -16.47 5.06
N ILE A 96 -14.10 -16.14 3.98
CA ILE A 96 -13.58 -14.78 3.74
C ILE A 96 -14.71 -13.75 3.67
N SER A 97 -15.82 -14.08 3.00
CA SER A 97 -16.99 -13.20 2.91
C SER A 97 -17.60 -12.93 4.29
N VAL A 98 -17.69 -13.96 5.15
CA VAL A 98 -18.15 -13.80 6.55
C VAL A 98 -17.17 -12.93 7.34
N SER A 99 -15.86 -13.17 7.24
CA SER A 99 -14.84 -12.36 7.92
C SER A 99 -14.85 -10.89 7.49
N VAL A 100 -15.09 -10.64 6.21
CA VAL A 100 -15.23 -9.27 5.67
C VAL A 100 -16.52 -8.63 6.16
N ALA A 101 -17.63 -9.36 6.15
CA ALA A 101 -18.91 -8.86 6.62
C ALA A 101 -18.80 -8.35 8.07
N THR A 102 -18.16 -9.10 8.97
CA THR A 102 -17.98 -8.69 10.37
C THR A 102 -17.15 -7.42 10.54
N LEU A 103 -16.22 -7.12 9.63
CA LEU A 103 -15.46 -5.87 9.64
C LEU A 103 -16.29 -4.66 9.19
N THR A 104 -17.29 -4.90 8.32
CA THR A 104 -18.18 -3.85 7.79
C THR A 104 -19.41 -3.60 8.67
N PHE A 105 -19.81 -4.56 9.50
CA PHE A 105 -20.90 -4.37 10.46
C PHE A 105 -20.48 -3.40 11.56
N LYS A 106 -21.09 -2.21 11.53
CA LYS A 106 -20.96 -1.22 12.60
C LYS A 106 -21.96 -1.62 13.70
N TYR A 107 -21.44 -2.02 14.85
CA TYR A 107 -22.23 -2.05 16.08
C TYR A 107 -22.35 -0.59 16.55
N ASP A 108 -23.56 -0.04 16.44
CA ASP A 108 -23.92 1.27 16.98
C ASP A 108 -24.06 1.21 18.52
#